data_AF-A0A7J9P409-F1
#
_entry.id   AF-A0A7J9P409-F1
#
_cell.length_a   1.000
_cell.length_b   1.000
_cell.length_c   1.000
_cell.angle_alpha   90.00
_cell.angle_beta   90.00
_cell.angle_gamma   90.00
#
_symmetry.space_group_name_H-M   'P 1'
#
loop_
_entity.id
_entity.type
_entity.pdbx_description
1 polymer ?
#
loop_
_entity_poly.entity_id
_entity_poly.type
_entity_poly.pdbx_seq_one_letter_code
_entity_poly.pdbx_strand_id
1 'polypeptide(L)'
;MERSSYGLEELVLDSALSQISQDHSDDMAENDYFSHINLDGETPTDRAIAADYNVVKYLGDGYYSTGIGENIAKMPTGNVIGIGYVSDDAESIAKAIVDAWMDSDGHRANILNSQYTNMGIGVAFDGTYYIATQNFY
;
A
#
# COMPACT_ATOMS: atom_id res chain seq x y z
N MET A 1 -14.08 2.19 -9.13
CA MET A 1 -12.71 1.65 -8.96
C MET A 1 -12.78 0.17 -8.64
N GLU A 2 -11.66 -0.55 -8.57
CA GLU A 2 -11.53 -2.01 -8.44
C GLU A 2 -12.51 -2.60 -7.43
N ARG A 3 -12.62 -2.02 -6.23
CA ARG A 3 -13.55 -2.48 -5.19
C ARG A 3 -15.02 -2.43 -5.61
N SER A 4 -15.44 -1.37 -6.31
CA SER A 4 -16.82 -1.21 -6.77
C SER A 4 -17.22 -2.29 -7.79
N SER A 5 -16.29 -2.80 -8.61
CA SER A 5 -16.60 -3.88 -9.55
C SER A 5 -16.83 -5.23 -8.87
N TYR A 6 -16.37 -5.36 -7.61
CA TYR A 6 -16.63 -6.49 -6.71
C TYR A 6 -17.76 -6.21 -5.70
N GLY A 7 -18.49 -5.11 -5.85
CA GLY A 7 -19.59 -4.74 -4.94
C GLY A 7 -19.14 -4.31 -3.54
N LEU A 8 -17.86 -3.93 -3.40
CA LEU A 8 -17.30 -3.42 -2.14
C LEU A 8 -17.32 -1.90 -2.12
N GLU A 9 -17.51 -1.34 -0.92
CA GLU A 9 -17.42 0.11 -0.69
C GLU A 9 -16.00 0.60 -0.95
N GLU A 10 -15.89 1.84 -1.45
CA GLU A 10 -14.59 2.50 -1.60
C GLU A 10 -13.98 2.78 -0.22
N LEU A 11 -12.65 2.67 -0.14
CA LEU A 11 -11.92 2.97 1.08
C LEU A 11 -11.81 4.47 1.27
N VAL A 12 -11.95 4.93 2.51
CA VAL A 12 -11.74 6.32 2.88
C VAL A 12 -10.23 6.58 2.94
N LEU A 13 -9.77 7.61 2.21
CA LEU A 13 -8.38 8.03 2.31
C LEU A 13 -8.13 8.65 3.70
N ASP A 14 -7.21 8.05 4.43
CA ASP A 14 -6.81 8.44 5.77
C ASP A 14 -5.45 9.15 5.72
N SER A 15 -5.39 10.40 6.17
CA SER A 15 -4.18 11.21 6.10
C SER A 15 -3.06 10.69 7.00
N ALA A 16 -3.39 10.14 8.18
CA ALA A 16 -2.38 9.61 9.09
C ALA A 16 -1.80 8.30 8.53
N LEU A 17 -2.66 7.43 8.00
CA LEU A 17 -2.22 6.20 7.33
C LEU A 17 -1.43 6.50 6.04
N SER A 18 -1.79 7.58 5.33
CA SER A 18 -1.03 8.05 4.16
C SER A 18 0.36 8.54 4.55
N GLN A 19 0.49 9.28 5.66
CA GLN A 19 1.81 9.70 6.16
C GLN A 19 2.68 8.48 6.48
N ILE A 20 2.15 7.49 7.19
CA ILE A 20 2.87 6.24 7.50
C ILE A 20 3.32 5.51 6.22
N SER A 21 2.46 5.51 5.19
CA SER A 21 2.78 4.89 3.89
C SER A 21 3.84 5.66 3.13
N GLN A 22 3.81 7.00 3.21
CA GLN A 22 4.81 7.87 2.61
C GLN A 22 6.16 7.69 3.26
N ASP A 23 6.22 7.71 4.60
CA ASP A 23 7.44 7.52 5.36
C ASP A 23 8.12 6.18 5.02
N HIS A 24 7.34 5.10 4.84
CA HIS A 24 7.89 3.80 4.42
C HIS A 24 8.37 3.78 2.97
N SER A 25 7.68 4.50 2.07
CA SER A 25 8.13 4.63 0.68
C SER A 25 9.43 5.41 0.58
N ASP A 26 9.53 6.51 1.33
CA ASP A 26 10.73 7.34 1.42
C ASP A 26 11.89 6.53 2.02
N ASP A 27 11.67 5.80 3.11
CA ASP A 27 12.69 4.94 3.74
C ASP A 27 13.22 3.88 2.77
N MET A 28 12.33 3.17 2.06
CA MET A 28 12.75 2.20 1.04
C MET A 28 13.56 2.82 -0.10
N ALA A 29 13.17 4.03 -0.55
CA ALA A 29 13.84 4.74 -1.63
C ALA A 29 15.20 5.32 -1.19
N GLU A 30 15.31 5.84 0.02
CA GLU A 30 16.52 6.47 0.56
C GLU A 30 17.57 5.44 1.00
N ASN A 31 17.12 4.28 1.48
CA ASN A 31 18.00 3.26 2.05
C ASN A 31 18.19 2.01 1.16
N ASP A 32 17.82 2.10 -0.13
CA ASP A 32 18.08 1.09 -1.15
C ASP A 32 17.58 -0.33 -0.78
N TYR A 33 16.36 -0.43 -0.26
CA TYR A 33 15.74 -1.71 0.07
C TYR A 33 14.27 -1.78 -0.37
N PHE A 34 13.72 -2.99 -0.43
CA PHE A 34 12.32 -3.22 -0.79
C PHE A 34 11.75 -4.37 0.03
N SER A 35 11.03 -4.04 1.11
CA SER A 35 10.55 -4.99 2.11
C SER A 35 9.40 -4.40 2.91
N HIS A 36 8.49 -5.27 3.39
CA HIS A 36 7.46 -4.89 4.36
C HIS A 36 8.04 -4.53 5.74
N ILE A 37 9.18 -5.12 6.08
CA ILE A 37 9.92 -4.88 7.33
C ILE A 37 11.04 -3.90 7.01
N ASN A 38 11.09 -2.78 7.72
CA ASN A 38 12.15 -1.77 7.54
C ASN A 38 13.48 -2.22 8.15
N LEU A 39 14.52 -1.41 8.00
CA LEU A 39 15.87 -1.73 8.49
C LEU A 39 15.98 -1.75 10.02
N ASP A 40 15.05 -1.10 10.72
CA ASP A 40 14.92 -1.16 12.18
C ASP A 40 14.17 -2.42 12.67
N GLY A 41 13.68 -3.25 11.74
CA GLY A 41 12.97 -4.49 12.05
C GLY A 41 11.47 -4.31 12.31
N GLU A 42 10.91 -3.13 12.01
CA GLU A 42 9.51 -2.79 12.24
C GLU A 42 8.63 -3.31 11.10
N THR A 43 7.56 -4.01 11.47
CA THR A 43 6.48 -4.39 10.55
C THR A 43 5.59 -3.18 10.20
N PRO A 44 4.67 -3.28 9.23
CA PRO A 44 3.71 -2.21 8.95
C PRO A 44 2.89 -1.84 10.19
N THR A 45 2.53 -2.84 11.00
CA THR A 45 1.79 -2.61 12.25
C THR A 45 2.66 -1.91 13.30
N ASP A 46 3.95 -2.23 13.40
CA ASP A 46 4.86 -1.55 14.33
C ASP A 46 5.04 -0.09 13.93
N ARG A 47 5.23 0.21 12.63
CA ARG A 47 5.30 1.58 12.11
C ARG A 47 4.03 2.38 12.41
N ALA A 48 2.86 1.75 12.24
CA ALA A 48 1.58 2.39 12.57
C ALA A 48 1.43 2.67 14.07
N ILE A 49 1.83 1.73 14.94
CA ILE A 49 1.83 1.91 16.40
C ILE A 49 2.80 3.03 16.80
N ALA A 50 4.01 3.05 16.23
CA ALA A 50 5.01 4.09 16.51
C ALA A 50 4.54 5.50 16.11
N ALA A 51 3.66 5.58 15.11
CA ALA A 51 3.00 6.81 14.67
C ALA A 51 1.69 7.12 15.42
N ASP A 52 1.43 6.46 16.56
CA ASP A 52 0.20 6.60 17.37
C ASP A 52 -1.11 6.31 16.59
N TYR A 53 -1.06 5.51 15.51
CA TYR A 53 -2.24 5.12 14.76
C TYR A 53 -2.99 3.98 15.45
N ASN A 54 -4.33 4.07 15.50
CA ASN A 54 -5.14 2.99 16.08
C ASN A 54 -5.15 1.78 15.15
N VAL A 55 -4.53 0.68 15.61
CA VAL A 55 -4.49 -0.59 14.88
C VAL A 55 -5.47 -1.63 15.44
N VAL A 56 -6.34 -1.27 16.39
CA VAL A 56 -7.31 -2.19 16.99
C VAL A 56 -8.70 -1.93 16.42
N LYS A 57 -9.21 -2.90 15.67
CA LYS A 57 -10.52 -2.88 15.04
C LYS A 57 -11.52 -3.76 15.80
N TYR A 58 -12.67 -3.20 16.16
CA TYR A 58 -13.79 -3.99 16.68
C TYR A 58 -14.58 -4.65 15.53
N LEU A 59 -14.79 -5.95 15.61
CA LEU A 59 -15.48 -6.75 14.59
C LEU A 59 -16.94 -7.08 14.95
N GLY A 60 -17.39 -6.74 16.16
CA GLY A 60 -18.70 -7.14 16.70
C GLY A 60 -18.59 -8.27 17.72
N ASP A 61 -19.63 -8.44 18.54
CA ASP A 61 -19.77 -9.53 19.52
C ASP A 61 -18.57 -9.77 20.46
N GLY A 62 -17.82 -8.70 20.79
CA GLY A 62 -16.62 -8.80 21.63
C GLY A 62 -15.35 -9.25 20.90
N TYR A 63 -15.40 -9.44 19.58
CA TYR A 63 -14.25 -9.80 18.77
C TYR A 63 -13.50 -8.55 18.27
N TYR A 64 -12.17 -8.64 18.28
CA TYR A 64 -11.27 -7.59 17.82
C TYR A 64 -10.24 -8.19 16.85
N SER A 65 -9.80 -7.35 15.91
CA SER A 65 -8.60 -7.58 15.12
C SER A 65 -7.54 -6.56 15.50
N THR A 66 -6.27 -6.91 15.31
CA THR A 66 -5.14 -6.01 15.53
C THR A 66 -4.22 -6.05 14.32
N GLY A 67 -3.81 -4.86 13.86
CA GLY A 67 -2.86 -4.67 12.77
C GLY A 67 -3.47 -3.98 11.56
N ILE A 68 -2.59 -3.64 10.62
CA ILE A 68 -2.93 -3.08 9.30
C ILE A 68 -2.48 -4.03 8.19
N GLY A 69 -3.10 -3.95 7.03
CA GLY A 69 -2.62 -4.60 5.80
C GLY A 69 -1.67 -3.68 5.03
N GLU A 70 -0.74 -4.24 4.25
CA GLU A 70 0.17 -3.46 3.41
C GLU A 70 0.37 -4.13 2.04
N ASN A 71 0.30 -3.33 0.98
CA ASN A 71 0.87 -3.64 -0.32
C ASN A 71 2.07 -2.71 -0.58
N ILE A 72 3.12 -3.24 -1.21
CA ILE A 72 4.24 -2.44 -1.70
C ILE A 72 4.47 -2.70 -3.19
N ALA A 73 4.99 -1.71 -3.92
CA ALA A 73 5.35 -1.83 -5.33
C ALA A 73 6.65 -1.09 -5.64
N LYS A 74 7.40 -1.62 -6.61
CA LYS A 74 8.59 -1.01 -7.19
C LYS A 74 8.43 -1.00 -8.70
N MET A 75 8.22 0.17 -9.30
CA MET A 75 7.80 0.32 -10.70
C MET A 75 8.74 1.24 -11.49
N PRO A 76 9.42 0.75 -12.54
CA PRO A 76 10.13 1.63 -13.47
C PRO A 76 9.19 2.18 -14.54
N THR A 77 9.66 3.19 -15.29
CA THR A 77 9.01 3.67 -16.52
C THR A 77 9.62 3.00 -17.75
N GLY A 78 8.98 3.14 -18.92
CA GLY A 78 9.37 2.50 -20.16
C GLY A 78 8.76 1.11 -20.35
N ASN A 79 9.46 0.21 -21.04
CA ASN A 79 8.96 -1.14 -21.30
C ASN A 79 9.21 -2.06 -20.10
N VAL A 80 8.15 -2.37 -19.35
CA VAL A 80 8.19 -3.23 -18.16
C VAL A 80 7.70 -4.63 -18.51
N ILE A 81 8.52 -5.65 -18.21
CA ILE A 81 8.19 -7.06 -18.50
C ILE A 81 6.94 -7.45 -17.69
N GLY A 82 5.94 -8.02 -18.38
CA GLY A 82 4.69 -8.46 -17.76
C GLY A 82 3.62 -7.38 -17.61
N ILE A 83 3.95 -6.10 -17.83
CA ILE A 83 3.01 -4.97 -17.71
C ILE A 83 2.82 -4.24 -19.05
N GLY A 84 3.91 -4.01 -19.79
CA GLY A 84 3.89 -3.24 -21.04
C GLY A 84 4.58 -1.89 -20.89
N TYR A 85 4.21 -0.93 -21.73
CA TYR A 85 4.81 0.41 -21.69
C TYR A 85 4.15 1.26 -20.60
N VAL A 86 4.96 1.76 -19.67
CA VAL A 86 4.57 2.68 -18.58
C VAL A 86 5.17 4.05 -18.90
N SER A 87 4.34 5.06 -19.16
CA SER A 87 4.84 6.42 -19.37
C SER A 87 5.29 7.07 -18.07
N ASP A 88 6.16 8.07 -18.21
CA ASP A 88 6.67 8.89 -17.10
C ASP A 88 5.63 9.96 -16.69
N ASP A 89 4.45 9.49 -16.27
CA ASP A 89 3.38 10.30 -15.72
C ASP A 89 2.64 9.54 -14.61
N ALA A 90 2.10 10.29 -13.66
CA ALA A 90 1.53 9.73 -12.45
C ALA A 90 0.35 8.78 -12.72
N GLU A 91 -0.46 9.03 -13.75
CA GLU A 91 -1.62 8.20 -14.07
C GLU A 91 -1.19 6.84 -14.63
N SER A 92 -0.24 6.83 -15.57
CA SER A 92 0.29 5.57 -16.11
C SER A 92 1.01 4.74 -15.06
N ILE A 93 1.78 5.38 -14.18
CA ILE A 93 2.51 4.69 -13.10
C ILE A 93 1.52 4.11 -12.09
N ALA A 94 0.55 4.91 -11.63
CA ALA A 94 -0.47 4.45 -10.70
C ALA A 94 -1.27 3.28 -11.27
N LYS A 95 -1.69 3.38 -12.55
CA LYS A 95 -2.39 2.30 -13.24
C LYS A 95 -1.54 1.02 -13.29
N ALA A 96 -0.28 1.13 -13.69
CA ALA A 96 0.62 -0.03 -13.77
C ALA A 96 0.80 -0.73 -12.41
N ILE A 97 0.93 0.05 -11.33
CA ILE A 97 1.04 -0.46 -9.96
C ILE A 97 -0.25 -1.16 -9.53
N VAL A 98 -1.40 -0.53 -9.73
CA VAL A 98 -2.70 -1.10 -9.33
C VAL A 98 -3.02 -2.36 -10.13
N ASP A 99 -2.79 -2.37 -11.44
CA ASP A 99 -2.97 -3.57 -12.27
C ASP A 99 -2.07 -4.71 -11.77
N ALA A 100 -0.79 -4.44 -11.48
CA ALA A 100 0.15 -5.44 -10.97
C ALA A 100 -0.25 -5.99 -9.59
N TRP A 101 -0.78 -5.14 -8.69
CA TRP A 101 -1.34 -5.60 -7.42
C TRP A 101 -2.60 -6.44 -7.63
N MET A 102 -3.48 -6.05 -8.53
CA MET A 102 -4.70 -6.81 -8.83
C MET A 102 -4.39 -8.16 -9.49
N ASP A 103 -3.29 -8.31 -10.21
CA ASP A 103 -2.88 -9.60 -10.78
C ASP A 103 -2.18 -10.54 -9.76
N SER A 104 -1.78 -10.02 -8.60
CA SER A 104 -1.18 -10.80 -7.51
C SER A 104 -2.23 -11.21 -6.47
N ASP A 105 -2.38 -12.51 -6.22
CA ASP A 105 -3.37 -13.02 -5.26
C ASP A 105 -3.26 -12.38 -3.86
N GLY A 106 -2.03 -12.21 -3.36
CA GLY A 106 -1.79 -11.61 -2.03
C GLY A 106 -2.15 -10.13 -1.98
N HIS A 107 -1.71 -9.35 -2.97
CA HIS A 107 -1.98 -7.91 -3.00
C HIS A 107 -3.46 -7.61 -3.29
N ARG A 108 -4.06 -8.38 -4.20
CA ARG A 108 -5.50 -8.32 -4.50
C ARG A 108 -6.34 -8.67 -3.29
N ALA A 109 -5.92 -9.65 -2.48
CA ALA A 109 -6.63 -10.00 -1.25
C ALA A 109 -6.70 -8.82 -0.28
N ASN A 110 -5.65 -8.00 -0.16
CA ASN A 110 -5.70 -6.77 0.64
C ASN A 110 -6.67 -5.74 0.03
N ILE A 111 -6.57 -5.45 -1.26
CA ILE A 111 -7.43 -4.48 -1.96
C ILE A 111 -8.92 -4.84 -1.83
N LEU A 112 -9.25 -6.13 -1.92
CA LEU A 112 -10.62 -6.65 -1.88
C LEU A 112 -11.06 -7.12 -0.49
N ASN A 113 -10.27 -6.89 0.55
CA ASN A 113 -10.69 -7.25 1.89
C ASN A 113 -11.84 -6.34 2.34
N SER A 114 -13.01 -6.92 2.55
CA SER A 114 -14.21 -6.19 2.98
C SER A 114 -14.13 -5.69 4.42
N GLN A 115 -13.12 -6.12 5.19
CA GLN A 115 -12.87 -5.60 6.52
C GLN A 115 -12.17 -4.25 6.48
N TYR A 116 -11.46 -3.88 5.42
CA TYR A 116 -10.86 -2.55 5.38
C TYR A 116 -11.90 -1.49 5.02
N THR A 117 -11.85 -0.37 5.73
CA THR A 117 -12.67 0.83 5.49
C THR A 117 -11.82 2.05 5.17
N ASN A 118 -10.54 2.02 5.53
CA ASN A 118 -9.60 3.12 5.36
C ASN A 118 -8.37 2.65 4.58
N MET A 119 -7.73 3.60 3.91
CA MET A 119 -6.45 3.37 3.26
C MET A 119 -5.53 4.58 3.33
N GLY A 120 -4.23 4.34 3.29
CA GLY A 120 -3.20 5.33 3.05
C GLY A 120 -2.35 4.95 1.85
N ILE A 121 -1.89 5.93 1.09
CA ILE A 121 -0.93 5.71 0.00
C ILE A 121 0.25 6.68 0.18
N GLY A 122 1.45 6.16 -0.02
CA GLY A 122 2.68 6.92 -0.17
C GLY A 122 3.43 6.50 -1.43
N VAL A 123 4.15 7.42 -2.05
CA VAL A 123 4.99 7.15 -3.23
C VAL A 123 6.28 7.95 -3.15
N ALA A 124 7.41 7.29 -3.34
CA ALA A 124 8.74 7.87 -3.44
C ALA A 124 9.39 7.49 -4.78
N PHE A 125 10.43 8.20 -5.20
CA PHE A 125 11.20 7.90 -6.40
C PHE A 125 12.69 7.80 -6.06
N ASP A 126 13.28 6.63 -6.28
CA ASP A 126 14.70 6.34 -5.96
C ASP A 126 15.69 6.79 -7.04
N GLY A 127 15.22 7.51 -8.06
CA GLY A 127 15.99 7.89 -9.24
C GLY A 127 15.88 6.89 -10.40
N THR A 128 15.37 5.68 -10.14
CA THR A 128 15.14 4.64 -11.16
C THR A 128 13.71 4.09 -11.11
N TYR A 129 13.15 3.91 -9.92
CA TYR A 129 11.86 3.28 -9.67
C TYR A 129 10.98 4.17 -8.79
N TYR A 130 9.69 4.13 -9.08
CA TYR A 130 8.65 4.58 -8.17
C TYR A 130 8.39 3.48 -7.15
N ILE A 131 8.60 3.80 -5.88
CA ILE A 131 8.32 2.93 -4.74
C ILE A 131 7.00 3.39 -4.15
N ALA A 132 6.03 2.49 -4.05
CA ALA A 132 4.72 2.81 -3.50
C ALA A 132 4.38 1.87 -2.35
N THR A 133 3.78 2.43 -1.31
CA THR A 133 3.19 1.71 -0.19
C THR A 133 1.70 2.05 -0.12
N GLN A 134 0.85 1.03 0.00
CA GLN A 134 -0.57 1.17 0.27
C GLN A 134 -0.90 0.41 1.55
N ASN A 135 -1.24 1.16 2.60
CA ASN A 135 -1.69 0.59 3.87
C ASN A 135 -3.21 0.57 3.97
N PHE A 136 -3.74 -0.41 4.68
CA PHE A 136 -5.17 -0.67 4.82
C PHE A 136 -5.57 -0.87 6.28
N TYR A 137 -6.70 -0.28 6.67
CA TYR A 137 -7.27 -0.42 8.02
C TYR A 137 -8.79 -0.65 7.97
#